data_AF-A0A1Q7JMZ3-F1
#
_entry.id   AF-A0A1Q7JMZ3-F1
#
_cell.length_a   1.000
_cell.length_b   1.000
_cell.length_c   1.000
_cell.angle_alpha   90.00
_cell.angle_beta   90.00
_cell.angle_gamma   90.00
#
_symmetry.space_group_name_H-M   'P 1'
#
loop_
_entity.id
_entity.type
_entity.pdbx_description
1 polymer ?
#
loop_
_entity_poly.entity_id
_entity_poly.type
_entity_poly.pdbx_seq_one_letter_code
_entity_poly.pdbx_strand_id
1 'polypeptide(L)' 'MLPMTRAFIVVGVIVVALLVMVLLQPVCVPLSNDDLKSFNVPIEQRTDRDIYLRVFQQRDGRWYQCKTRLSRLMFF' A
#
# COMPACT_ATOMS: atom_id res chain seq x y z
N MET A 1 -1.19 10.37 -38.04
CA MET A 1 -1.53 8.95 -37.78
C MET A 1 -0.36 8.30 -37.07
N LEU A 2 -0.47 7.96 -35.79
CA LEU A 2 0.53 7.10 -35.15
C LEU A 2 0.45 5.72 -35.84
N PRO A 3 1.59 5.13 -36.27
CA PRO A 3 1.58 3.79 -36.87
C PRO A 3 0.96 2.80 -35.86
N MET A 4 0.15 1.89 -36.36
CA MET A 4 -0.73 1.03 -35.57
C MET A 4 0.00 0.24 -34.46
N THR A 5 1.27 -0.13 -34.70
CA THR A 5 2.15 -0.75 -33.69
C THR A 5 2.48 0.17 -32.51
N ARG A 6 2.69 1.47 -32.74
CA ARG A 6 2.93 2.45 -31.66
C ARG A 6 1.67 2.69 -30.84
N ALA A 7 0.49 2.65 -31.46
CA ALA A 7 -0.77 2.77 -30.74
C ALA A 7 -0.97 1.62 -29.73
N PHE A 8 -0.70 0.37 -30.14
CA PHE A 8 -0.79 -0.77 -29.23
C PHE A 8 0.22 -0.71 -28.08
N ILE A 9 1.46 -0.28 -28.33
CA ILE A 9 2.46 -0.10 -27.27
C ILE A 9 1.99 0.95 -26.27
N VAL A 10 1.50 2.10 -26.75
CA VAL A 10 1.00 3.18 -25.87
C VAL A 10 -0.17 2.68 -25.03
N VAL A 11 -1.14 2.00 -25.63
CA VAL A 11 -2.28 1.41 -24.90
C VAL A 11 -1.79 0.40 -23.85
N GLY A 12 -0.86 -0.48 -24.23
CA GLY A 12 -0.28 -1.46 -23.30
C GLY A 12 0.40 -0.81 -22.10
N VAL A 13 1.21 0.24 -22.34
CA VAL A 13 1.87 1.01 -21.27
C VAL A 13 0.84 1.68 -20.35
N ILE A 14 -0.22 2.27 -20.91
CA ILE A 14 -1.29 2.90 -20.11
C ILE A 14 -2.00 1.86 -19.23
N VAL A 15 -2.34 0.70 -19.80
CA VAL A 15 -3.01 -0.38 -19.04
C VAL A 15 -2.12 -0.87 -17.89
N VAL A 16 -0.83 -1.09 -18.15
CA VAL A 16 0.12 -1.50 -17.11
C VAL A 16 0.25 -0.42 -16.03
N ALA A 17 0.36 0.85 -16.41
CA ALA A 17 0.45 1.95 -15.45
C ALA A 17 -0.79 2.04 -14.54
N LEU A 18 -2.00 1.88 -15.10
CA LEU A 18 -3.25 1.86 -14.34
C LEU A 18 -3.29 0.68 -13.35
N LEU A 19 -2.87 -0.52 -13.78
CA LEU A 19 -2.79 -1.69 -12.90
C LEU A 19 -1.82 -1.46 -11.73
N VAL A 20 -0.64 -0.89 -12.01
CA VAL A 20 0.34 -0.55 -10.97
C VAL A 20 -0.23 0.46 -9.98
N MET A 21 -0.93 1.51 -10.46
CA MET A 21 -1.57 2.47 -9.56
C MET A 21 -2.60 1.81 -8.64
N VAL A 22 -3.42 0.89 -9.15
CA VAL A 22 -4.41 0.16 -8.34
C VAL A 22 -3.73 -0.72 -7.30
N LEU A 23 -2.68 -1.45 -7.67
CA LEU A 23 -1.94 -2.33 -6.77
C LEU A 23 -1.22 -1.57 -5.67
N LEU A 24 -0.75 -0.36 -5.96
CA LEU A 24 -0.10 0.51 -5.00
C LEU A 24 -1.09 1.26 -4.10
N GLN A 25 -2.40 1.18 -4.32
CA GLN A 25 -3.37 1.86 -3.46
C GLN A 25 -3.21 1.45 -1.98
N PRO A 26 -3.14 2.41 -1.06
CA PRO A 26 -2.97 2.12 0.35
C PRO A 26 -4.29 1.61 0.96
N VAL A 27 -4.20 0.53 1.73
CA VAL A 27 -5.31 -0.01 2.52
C VAL A 27 -4.91 0.06 3.99
N CYS A 28 -5.60 0.90 4.74
CA CYS A 28 -5.39 1.10 6.17
C CYS A 28 -6.49 0.41 6.97
N VAL A 29 -6.10 -0.48 7.88
CA VAL A 29 -7.02 -1.19 8.77
C VAL A 29 -6.77 -0.73 10.20
N PRO A 30 -7.81 -0.43 10.98
CA PRO A 30 -7.63 -0.03 12.37
C PRO A 30 -7.06 -1.17 13.19
N LEU A 31 -6.08 -0.86 14.05
CA LEU A 31 -5.59 -1.79 15.05
C LEU A 31 -6.50 -1.74 16.29
N SER A 32 -6.71 -2.89 16.92
CA SER A 32 -7.34 -2.99 18.23
C SER A 32 -6.30 -2.79 19.34
N ASN A 33 -6.76 -2.51 20.56
CA ASN A 33 -5.87 -2.38 21.70
C ASN A 33 -5.14 -3.69 22.04
N ASP A 34 -5.71 -4.84 21.68
CA ASP A 34 -5.06 -6.13 21.90
C ASP A 34 -3.97 -6.41 20.86
N ASP A 35 -4.18 -5.99 19.60
CA ASP A 35 -3.12 -6.02 18.58
C ASP A 35 -1.92 -5.18 19.01
N LEU A 36 -2.17 -4.03 19.65
CA LEU A 36 -1.11 -3.15 20.15
C LEU A 36 -0.23 -3.83 21.22
N LYS A 37 -0.81 -4.69 22.05
CA LYS A 37 -0.07 -5.46 23.08
C LYS A 37 0.78 -6.57 22.48
N SER A 38 0.47 -7.03 21.27
CA SER A 38 1.23 -8.10 20.60
C SER A 38 2.61 -7.62 20.12
N PHE A 39 2.81 -6.30 20.01
CA PHE A 39 4.09 -5.75 19.55
C PHE A 39 5.13 -5.76 20.67
N ASN A 40 6.26 -6.44 20.42
CA ASN A 40 7.40 -6.44 21.34
C ASN A 40 8.07 -5.07 21.51
N VAL A 41 7.99 -4.22 20.47
CA VAL A 41 8.46 -2.83 20.47
C VAL A 41 7.22 -1.92 20.38
N PRO A 42 7.08 -0.90 21.25
CA PRO A 42 5.96 0.04 21.21
C PRO A 42 5.73 0.60 19.81
N ILE A 43 4.48 0.65 19.37
CA ILE A 43 4.11 1.04 18.01
C ILE A 43 4.56 2.47 17.68
N GLU A 44 4.62 3.35 18.68
CA GLU A 44 5.07 4.73 18.59
C GLU A 44 6.54 4.85 18.15
N GLN A 45 7.36 3.83 18.49
CA GLN A 45 8.79 3.79 18.18
C GLN A 45 9.07 3.07 16.85
N ARG A 46 8.05 2.44 16.25
CA ARG A 46 8.21 1.71 15.00
C ARG A 46 8.24 2.65 13.82
N THR A 47 9.23 2.43 12.95
CA THR A 47 9.42 3.20 11.71
C THR A 47 9.29 2.35 10.46
N ASP A 48 8.54 1.25 10.57
CA ASP A 48 8.27 0.30 9.49
C ASP A 48 7.69 1.02 8.25
N ARG A 49 8.21 0.67 7.07
CA ARG A 49 7.78 1.21 5.78
C ARG A 49 7.32 0.10 4.83
N ASP A 50 6.32 0.40 4.03
CA ASP A 50 5.79 -0.45 2.97
C ASP A 50 5.82 0.31 1.64
N ILE A 51 6.68 -0.14 0.71
CA ILE A 51 6.95 0.47 -0.61
C ILE A 51 7.26 1.97 -0.53
N TYR A 52 6.23 2.81 -0.41
CA TYR A 52 6.33 4.27 -0.34
C TYR A 52 5.64 4.90 0.88
N LEU A 53 4.96 4.12 1.73
CA LEU A 53 4.19 4.60 2.88
C LEU A 53 4.73 4.09 4.23
N ARG A 54 4.41 4.79 5.33
CA ARG A 54 4.65 4.28 6.68
C ARG A 54 3.57 3.26 7.05
N VAL A 55 3.99 2.10 7.58
CA VAL A 55 3.08 1.00 7.90
C VAL A 55 2.15 1.39 9.04
N PHE A 56 2.70 1.88 10.14
CA PHE A 56 1.92 2.29 11.29
C PHE A 56 1.68 3.80 11.26
N GLN A 57 0.41 4.20 11.31
CA GLN A 57 0.01 5.61 11.28
C GLN A 57 -1.08 5.85 12.32
N GLN A 58 -0.97 6.93 13.09
CA GLN A 58 -2.00 7.34 14.03
C GLN A 58 -2.93 8.36 13.35
N ARG A 59 -4.25 8.11 13.39
CA ARG A 59 -5.30 8.99 12.87
C ARG A 59 -6.44 9.04 13.87
N ASP A 60 -6.90 10.25 14.22
CA ASP A 60 -8.00 10.47 15.16
C ASP A 60 -7.82 9.72 16.50
N GLY A 61 -6.58 9.68 17.01
CA GLY A 61 -6.23 8.99 18.25
C GLY A 61 -6.16 7.46 18.13
N ARG A 62 -6.45 6.88 16.96
CA ARG A 62 -6.40 5.44 16.72
C ARG A 62 -5.23 5.06 15.80
N TRP A 63 -4.59 3.93 16.10
CA TRP A 63 -3.54 3.38 15.26
C TRP A 63 -4.13 2.57 14.10
N TYR A 64 -3.54 2.74 12.92
CA TYR A 64 -3.86 2.00 11.72
C TYR A 64 -2.62 1.33 11.17
N GLN A 65 -2.80 0.11 10.66
CA GLN A 65 -1.82 -0.57 9.84
C GLN A 65 -2.18 -0.36 8.37
N CYS A 66 -1.38 0.47 7.70
CA CYS A 66 -1.45 0.77 6.29
C CYS A 66 -0.45 -0.08 5.51
N LYS A 67 -0.93 -0.78 4.50
CA LYS A 67 -0.11 -1.50 3.51
C LYS A 67 -0.74 -1.29 2.14
N THR A 68 0.05 -1.30 1.08
CA THR A 68 -0.45 -1.35 -0.29
C THR A 68 -1.27 -2.61 -0.51
N ARG A 69 -2.20 -2.59 -1.47
CA ARG A 69 -2.97 -3.80 -1.86
C ARG A 69 -2.03 -4.93 -2.25
N LEU A 70 -0.96 -4.63 -2.98
CA LEU A 70 0.07 -5.59 -3.35
C LEU A 70 0.68 -6.28 -2.12
N SER A 71 1.14 -5.51 -1.13
CA SER A 71 1.77 -6.07 0.06
C SER A 71 0.81 -6.93 0.88
N ARG A 72 -0.49 -6.60 0.93
CA ARG A 72 -1.50 -7.48 1.57
C ARG A 72 -1.73 -8.78 0.81
N LEU A 73 -1.71 -8.76 -0.53
CA LEU A 73 -1.89 -9.97 -1.34
C LEU A 73 -0.71 -10.93 -1.19
N MET A 74 0.50 -10.39 -1.06
CA MET A 74 1.73 -11.18 -1.02
C MET A 74 2.12 -11.60 0.40
N PHE A 75 1.75 -10.81 1.42
CA PHE A 75 2.15 -11.01 2.81
C PHE A 75 0.97 -10.74 3.77
N PHE A 76 0.31 -11.82 4.20
CA PHE A 76 -0.72 -11.80 5.25
C PHE A 76 -0.08 -11.81 6.63
#